data_AF-A0A4P2Q098-F1
#
_entry.id   AF-A0A4P2Q098-F1
#
_cell.length_a   1.000
_cell.length_b   1.000
_cell.length_c   1.000
_cell.angle_alpha   90.00
_cell.angle_beta   90.00
_cell.angle_gamma   90.00
#
_symmetry.space_group_name_H-M   'P 1'
#
loop_
_entity.id
_entity.type
_entity.pdbx_description
1 polymer ?
#
loop_
_entity_poly.entity_id
_entity_poly.type
_entity_poly.pdbx_seq_one_letter_code
_entity_poly.pdbx_strand_id
1 'polypeptide(L)'
;MEDPATARRGGRALRDAPIAVIAAELEAMSGPILEGREATFRDILADTIAKDAYLCLPSARRVFHGDAPEGERRIAGVMPHYGLFLGPMRYLVRRRGGAWEVEVRIEVEPPAGAARLELPDCGLSAALGGAVACRGTPYARSGSTDACPGSGVFSTRATPAAIRALLARWSTEAEAYWNRDARAFALPVRYDFDFVVAGEARARGLRVDLSVPLAPTCGRTPYFYAMRAGWSLPVLAHEVGHVLGLLDEYEALSGIVRCYPKTPFPGAEISRMGLSMREETRLLPIHHYLVLRRFFCREPRTTDPYADAIR
;
A
#
# COMPACT_ATOMS: atom_id res chain seq x y z
N MET A 1 33.68 -22.49 -11.80
CA MET A 1 33.24 -23.20 -13.03
C MET A 1 31.76 -23.47 -12.86
N GLU A 2 30.97 -22.47 -13.21
CA GLU A 2 29.56 -22.49 -13.61
C GLU A 2 29.28 -21.06 -14.11
N ASP A 3 28.71 -20.96 -15.30
CA ASP A 3 28.79 -19.84 -16.25
C ASP A 3 27.63 -18.83 -16.03
N PRO A 4 27.85 -17.49 -15.93
CA PRO A 4 26.78 -16.52 -15.72
C PRO A 4 26.05 -16.12 -17.03
N ALA A 5 25.83 -17.08 -17.92
CA ALA A 5 25.34 -16.85 -19.27
C ALA A 5 23.98 -17.51 -19.57
N THR A 6 22.95 -17.29 -18.75
CA THR A 6 21.57 -17.72 -19.10
C THR A 6 20.47 -16.88 -18.47
N ALA A 7 20.34 -15.62 -18.91
CA ALA A 7 19.07 -14.88 -18.82
C ALA A 7 18.95 -13.82 -19.93
N ARG A 8 19.35 -14.15 -21.16
CA ARG A 8 18.97 -13.42 -22.38
C ARG A 8 18.11 -14.32 -23.25
N ARG A 9 16.87 -14.57 -22.83
CA ARG A 9 15.82 -15.03 -23.74
C ARG A 9 14.94 -13.83 -24.08
N GLY A 10 14.89 -13.51 -25.37
CA GLY A 10 14.20 -12.36 -25.94
C GLY A 10 12.70 -12.39 -25.68
N GLY A 11 12.26 -11.75 -24.61
CA GLY A 11 10.89 -11.29 -24.49
C GLY A 11 10.64 -10.26 -25.59
N ARG A 12 9.72 -10.58 -26.50
CA ARG A 12 9.14 -9.62 -27.46
C ARG A 12 8.79 -8.36 -26.68
N ALA A 13 9.41 -7.22 -27.00
CA ALA A 13 9.18 -5.97 -26.30
C ALA A 13 7.67 -5.76 -26.16
N LEU A 14 7.21 -5.66 -24.92
CA LEU A 14 5.80 -5.44 -24.62
C LEU A 14 5.41 -4.12 -25.30
N ARG A 15 4.40 -4.18 -26.18
CA ARG A 15 3.88 -2.97 -26.80
C ARG A 15 3.06 -2.24 -25.76
N ASP A 16 3.41 -0.98 -25.56
CA ASP A 16 2.66 -0.06 -24.73
C ASP A 16 1.26 0.16 -25.32
N ALA A 17 0.27 0.19 -24.45
CA ALA A 17 -1.11 0.53 -24.76
C ALA A 17 -1.36 2.01 -24.45
N PRO A 18 -2.20 2.71 -25.23
CA PRO A 18 -2.64 4.06 -24.88
C PRO A 18 -3.34 4.06 -23.51
N ILE A 19 -3.15 5.13 -22.72
CA ILE A 19 -3.78 5.28 -21.39
C ILE A 19 -5.31 5.10 -21.47
N ALA A 20 -5.97 5.61 -22.52
CA ALA A 20 -7.40 5.43 -22.73
C ALA A 20 -7.83 3.95 -22.85
N VAL A 21 -6.99 3.11 -23.45
CA VAL A 21 -7.24 1.66 -23.55
C VAL A 21 -7.08 0.99 -22.19
N ILE A 22 -6.02 1.36 -21.45
CA ILE A 22 -5.78 0.85 -20.10
C ILE A 22 -6.95 1.22 -19.18
N ALA A 23 -7.39 2.47 -19.21
CA ALA A 23 -8.52 2.94 -18.42
C ALA A 23 -9.81 2.17 -18.73
N ALA A 24 -10.15 2.01 -20.02
CA ALA A 24 -11.34 1.25 -20.41
C ALA A 24 -11.29 -0.22 -19.96
N GLU A 25 -10.12 -0.86 -19.97
CA GLU A 25 -9.95 -2.21 -19.44
C GLU A 25 -10.15 -2.25 -17.92
N LEU A 26 -9.59 -1.29 -17.18
CA LEU A 26 -9.73 -1.19 -15.72
C LEU A 26 -11.17 -0.85 -15.29
N GLU A 27 -11.87 -0.01 -16.05
CA GLU A 27 -13.29 0.29 -15.87
C GLU A 27 -14.14 -0.97 -16.02
N ALA A 28 -13.91 -1.73 -17.09
CA ALA A 28 -14.62 -2.98 -17.33
C ALA A 28 -14.38 -4.00 -16.21
N MET A 29 -13.17 -4.07 -15.63
CA MET A 29 -12.85 -4.93 -14.50
C MET A 29 -13.50 -4.45 -13.19
N SER A 30 -13.63 -3.14 -13.01
CA SER A 30 -14.23 -2.56 -11.81
C SER A 30 -15.74 -2.73 -11.79
N GLY A 31 -16.38 -2.77 -12.96
CA GLY A 31 -17.81 -2.99 -13.10
C GLY A 31 -18.63 -1.84 -12.51
N PRO A 32 -19.83 -2.11 -11.95
CA PRO A 32 -20.76 -1.07 -11.51
C PRO A 32 -20.24 -0.15 -10.40
N ILE A 33 -19.17 -0.54 -9.69
CA ILE A 33 -18.61 0.29 -8.62
C ILE A 33 -18.10 1.64 -9.13
N LEU A 34 -17.70 1.71 -10.40
CA LEU A 34 -17.20 2.94 -11.04
C LEU A 34 -18.27 3.73 -11.79
N GLU A 35 -19.53 3.28 -11.80
CA GLU A 35 -20.60 3.95 -12.56
C GLU A 35 -20.72 5.43 -12.13
N GLY A 36 -20.59 6.33 -13.10
CA GLY A 36 -20.65 7.78 -12.92
C GLY A 36 -19.37 8.41 -12.35
N ARG A 37 -18.27 7.66 -12.24
CA ARG A 37 -16.96 8.10 -11.70
C ARG A 37 -15.80 7.83 -12.67
N GLU A 38 -16.08 7.34 -13.87
CA GLU A 38 -15.09 6.87 -14.83
C GLU A 38 -14.10 7.98 -15.20
N ALA A 39 -14.58 9.20 -15.41
CA ALA A 39 -13.73 10.36 -15.70
C ALA A 39 -12.70 10.61 -14.58
N THR A 40 -13.13 10.57 -13.33
CA THR A 40 -12.24 10.75 -12.17
C THR A 40 -11.11 9.70 -12.18
N PHE A 41 -11.45 8.42 -12.37
CA PHE A 41 -10.45 7.35 -12.31
C PHE A 41 -9.54 7.31 -13.54
N ARG A 42 -9.98 7.83 -14.70
CA ARG A 42 -9.11 8.10 -15.84
C ARG A 42 -8.06 9.16 -15.51
N ASP A 43 -8.46 10.24 -14.85
CA ASP A 43 -7.54 11.33 -14.47
C ASP A 43 -6.55 10.85 -13.41
N ILE A 44 -7.01 10.11 -12.39
CA ILE A 44 -6.14 9.45 -11.40
C ILE A 44 -5.11 8.55 -12.08
N LEU A 45 -5.54 7.71 -13.03
CA LEU A 45 -4.63 6.82 -13.76
C LEU A 45 -3.57 7.60 -14.52
N ALA A 46 -4.00 8.62 -15.28
CA ALA A 46 -3.11 9.42 -16.11
C ALA A 46 -2.05 10.15 -15.28
N ASP A 47 -2.48 10.82 -14.20
CA ASP A 47 -1.58 11.52 -13.30
C ASP A 47 -0.64 10.57 -12.56
N THR A 48 -1.14 9.44 -12.06
CA THR A 48 -0.30 8.46 -11.36
C THR A 48 0.76 7.86 -12.28
N ILE A 49 0.40 7.57 -13.53
CA ILE A 49 1.36 7.12 -14.56
C ILE A 49 2.41 8.20 -14.83
N ALA A 50 2.00 9.47 -14.96
CA ALA A 50 2.89 10.58 -15.26
C ALA A 50 3.93 10.80 -14.15
N LYS A 51 3.58 10.50 -12.90
CA LYS A 51 4.46 10.63 -11.72
C LYS A 51 5.26 9.38 -11.39
N ASP A 52 5.01 8.26 -12.06
CA ASP A 52 5.68 6.99 -11.76
C ASP A 52 6.95 6.81 -12.60
N ALA A 53 8.07 6.55 -11.93
CA ALA A 53 9.38 6.39 -12.58
C ALA A 53 9.44 5.17 -13.54
N TYR A 54 8.53 4.21 -13.43
CA TYR A 54 8.45 3.06 -14.32
C TYR A 54 7.64 3.38 -15.59
N LEU A 55 8.33 3.77 -16.67
CA LEU A 55 7.71 4.39 -17.85
C LEU A 55 6.93 3.48 -18.82
N CYS A 56 6.82 2.17 -18.57
CA CYS A 56 6.12 1.27 -19.50
C CYS A 56 4.62 1.20 -19.24
N LEU A 57 3.84 0.89 -20.28
CA LEU A 57 2.38 0.92 -20.27
C LEU A 57 1.76 -0.37 -20.84
N PRO A 58 2.03 -1.56 -20.28
CA PRO A 58 1.33 -2.78 -20.68
C PRO A 58 -0.17 -2.60 -20.42
N SER A 59 -1.03 -3.17 -21.28
CA SER A 59 -2.47 -3.14 -21.03
C SER A 59 -2.84 -3.89 -19.74
N ALA A 60 -3.91 -3.49 -19.06
CA ALA A 60 -4.35 -4.11 -17.82
C ALA A 60 -4.74 -5.58 -18.02
N ARG A 61 -5.45 -5.90 -19.13
CA ARG A 61 -5.75 -7.30 -19.51
C ARG A 61 -4.49 -8.13 -19.63
N ARG A 62 -3.42 -7.56 -20.17
CA ARG A 62 -2.14 -8.26 -20.30
C ARG A 62 -1.43 -8.44 -18.96
N VAL A 63 -1.46 -7.43 -18.09
CA VAL A 63 -0.88 -7.51 -16.74
C VAL A 63 -1.57 -8.61 -15.95
N PHE A 64 -2.91 -8.64 -15.91
CA PHE A 64 -3.64 -9.59 -15.09
C PHE A 64 -3.77 -10.96 -15.74
N HIS A 65 -4.13 -11.04 -17.02
CA HIS A 65 -4.54 -12.29 -17.68
C HIS A 65 -3.71 -12.65 -18.91
N GLY A 66 -2.68 -11.87 -19.24
CA GLY A 66 -1.81 -12.16 -20.38
C GLY A 66 -0.72 -13.19 -20.06
N ASP A 67 -0.01 -13.63 -21.09
CA ASP A 67 1.12 -14.56 -21.01
C ASP A 67 2.40 -13.85 -20.54
N ALA A 68 2.37 -13.29 -19.34
CA ALA A 68 3.58 -12.80 -18.69
C ALA A 68 4.55 -13.97 -18.42
N PRO A 69 5.87 -13.74 -18.39
CA PRO A 69 6.79 -14.80 -17.99
C PRO A 69 6.63 -15.10 -16.49
N GLU A 70 6.76 -16.38 -16.14
CA GLU A 70 6.96 -16.81 -14.75
C GLU A 70 8.29 -16.23 -14.22
N GLY A 71 8.37 -15.97 -12.92
CA GLY A 71 9.59 -15.48 -12.32
C GLY A 71 9.38 -14.65 -11.07
N GLU A 72 10.47 -14.05 -10.61
CA GLU A 72 10.52 -13.20 -9.43
C GLU A 72 11.23 -11.91 -9.80
N ARG A 73 10.71 -10.77 -9.31
CA ARG A 73 11.35 -9.47 -9.44
C ARG A 73 11.15 -8.62 -8.19
N ARG A 74 12.24 -7.98 -7.78
CA ARG A 74 12.22 -6.91 -6.78
C ARG A 74 11.93 -5.59 -7.49
N ILE A 75 10.90 -4.90 -7.03
CA ILE A 75 10.56 -3.56 -7.46
C ILE A 75 11.15 -2.60 -6.44
N ALA A 76 11.87 -1.59 -6.89
CA ALA A 76 12.45 -0.57 -6.04
C ALA A 76 11.82 0.79 -6.33
N GLY A 77 11.71 1.62 -5.30
CA GLY A 77 11.20 2.96 -5.47
C GLY A 77 11.38 3.78 -4.23
N VAL A 78 10.58 4.83 -4.16
CA VAL A 78 10.45 5.73 -3.03
C VAL A 78 8.99 5.77 -2.63
N MET A 79 8.72 5.74 -1.33
CA MET A 79 7.34 5.83 -0.84
C MET A 79 6.84 7.24 -1.13
N PRO A 80 5.83 7.43 -2.00
CA PRO A 80 5.40 8.75 -2.38
C PRO A 80 4.29 9.22 -1.42
N HIS A 81 4.48 10.37 -0.76
CA HIS A 81 3.50 10.92 0.17
C HIS A 81 3.57 12.45 0.23
N TYR A 82 2.51 13.14 -0.21
CA TYR A 82 2.37 14.61 -0.36
C TYR A 82 3.50 15.26 -1.15
N GLY A 83 3.91 14.61 -2.24
CA GLY A 83 5.08 15.04 -3.03
C GLY A 83 6.42 14.95 -2.28
N LEU A 84 6.44 14.36 -1.08
CA LEU A 84 7.64 13.94 -0.38
C LEU A 84 7.91 12.47 -0.69
N PHE A 85 9.20 12.13 -0.70
CA PHE A 85 9.65 10.78 -1.00
C PHE A 85 10.45 10.26 0.18
N LEU A 86 10.07 9.10 0.70
CA LEU A 86 10.67 8.55 1.90
C LEU A 86 11.26 7.19 1.67
N GLY A 87 12.56 7.12 1.99
CA GLY A 87 13.36 5.91 2.04
C GLY A 87 13.46 5.18 0.70
N PRO A 88 14.46 4.31 0.54
CA PRO A 88 14.33 3.23 -0.41
C PRO A 88 13.23 2.30 0.10
N MET A 89 12.14 2.18 -0.64
CA MET A 89 11.19 1.08 -0.46
C MET A 89 11.44 0.02 -1.52
N ARG A 90 11.19 -1.23 -1.15
CA ARG A 90 11.17 -2.35 -2.09
C ARG A 90 9.92 -3.15 -1.87
N TYR A 91 9.57 -3.97 -2.84
CA TYR A 91 8.66 -5.08 -2.63
C TYR A 91 8.97 -6.14 -3.67
N LEU A 92 8.47 -7.34 -3.45
CA LEU A 92 8.68 -8.43 -4.37
C LEU A 92 7.40 -8.78 -5.11
N VAL A 93 7.53 -8.96 -6.41
CA VAL A 93 6.48 -9.51 -7.27
C VAL A 93 6.97 -10.84 -7.82
N ARG A 94 6.16 -11.88 -7.65
CA ARG A 94 6.37 -13.19 -8.27
C ARG A 94 5.20 -13.50 -9.18
N ARG A 95 5.47 -14.24 -10.25
CA ARG A 95 4.46 -14.96 -11.02
C ARG A 95 4.76 -16.45 -10.96
N ARG A 96 3.78 -17.22 -10.50
CA ARG A 96 3.83 -18.69 -10.35
C ARG A 96 2.52 -19.30 -10.80
N GLY A 97 2.57 -20.17 -11.80
CA GLY A 97 1.40 -20.90 -12.30
C GLY A 97 0.30 -19.97 -12.82
N GLY A 98 0.67 -18.86 -13.47
CA GLY A 98 -0.27 -17.88 -13.98
C GLY A 98 -0.87 -16.92 -12.93
N ALA A 99 -0.54 -17.08 -11.64
CA ALA A 99 -0.98 -16.19 -10.57
C ALA A 99 0.17 -15.28 -10.09
N TRP A 100 -0.19 -14.07 -9.67
CA TRP A 100 0.72 -13.10 -9.07
C TRP A 100 0.78 -13.25 -7.56
N GLU A 101 1.96 -13.05 -7.00
CA GLU A 101 2.17 -12.87 -5.57
C GLU A 101 2.94 -11.57 -5.35
N VAL A 102 2.43 -10.71 -4.47
CA VAL A 102 3.06 -9.46 -4.07
C VAL A 102 3.38 -9.53 -2.59
N GLU A 103 4.64 -9.31 -2.26
CA GLU A 103 5.16 -9.58 -0.92
C GLU A 103 5.95 -8.38 -0.40
N VAL A 104 5.63 -7.95 0.82
CA VAL A 104 6.28 -6.83 1.50
C VAL A 104 6.57 -7.16 2.96
N ARG A 105 7.80 -6.88 3.40
CA ARG A 105 8.22 -6.99 4.81
C ARG A 105 8.60 -5.65 5.37
N ILE A 106 7.83 -5.21 6.36
CA ILE A 106 8.01 -3.93 7.01
C ILE A 106 8.62 -4.21 8.38
N GLU A 107 9.88 -3.82 8.51
CA GLU A 107 10.56 -3.83 9.79
C GLU A 107 10.09 -2.61 10.61
N VAL A 108 9.64 -2.86 11.83
CA VAL A 108 9.07 -1.85 12.72
C VAL A 108 9.95 -1.72 13.95
N GLU A 109 10.50 -0.53 14.15
CA GLU A 109 11.31 -0.20 15.32
C GLU A 109 10.41 0.14 16.52
N PRO A 110 10.50 -0.59 17.65
CA PRO A 110 9.73 -0.28 18.84
C PRO A 110 9.95 1.16 19.35
N PRO A 111 8.94 1.82 19.92
CA PRO A 111 9.10 3.16 20.45
C PRO A 111 10.05 3.15 21.66
N ALA A 112 11.06 4.03 21.65
CA ALA A 112 11.95 4.21 22.79
C ALA A 112 11.19 4.87 23.97
N GLY A 113 11.21 4.22 25.14
CA GLY A 113 10.71 4.82 26.38
C GLY A 113 9.19 5.03 26.48
N ALA A 114 8.40 4.55 25.51
CA ALA A 114 6.94 4.66 25.61
C ALA A 114 6.39 3.74 26.70
N ALA A 115 5.55 4.28 27.58
CA ALA A 115 4.88 3.49 28.61
C ALA A 115 3.60 2.81 28.10
N ARG A 116 2.98 3.37 27.05
CA ARG A 116 1.67 2.95 26.53
C ARG A 116 1.64 2.98 25.01
N LEU A 117 0.81 2.11 24.43
CA LEU A 117 0.38 2.15 23.04
C LEU A 117 -1.09 2.57 23.01
N GLU A 118 -1.40 3.58 22.21
CA GLU A 118 -2.75 3.83 21.71
C GLU A 118 -3.06 2.80 20.63
N LEU A 119 -4.29 2.29 20.62
CA LEU A 119 -4.77 1.27 19.69
C LEU A 119 -5.97 1.83 18.90
N PRO A 120 -6.33 1.25 17.74
CA PRO A 120 -7.51 1.69 16.99
C PRO A 120 -8.84 1.21 17.57
N ASP A 121 -8.80 0.13 18.36
CA ASP A 121 -9.95 -0.59 18.88
C ASP A 121 -9.52 -1.60 19.98
N CYS A 122 -10.44 -2.49 20.35
CA CYS A 122 -10.24 -3.51 21.38
C CYS A 122 -9.82 -4.89 20.86
N GLY A 123 -9.53 -5.04 19.56
CA GLY A 123 -9.27 -6.32 18.91
C GLY A 123 -8.08 -7.10 19.50
N LEU A 124 -7.15 -6.42 20.17
CA LEU A 124 -6.03 -7.06 20.87
C LEU A 124 -6.35 -7.55 22.28
N SER A 125 -7.55 -7.30 22.81
CA SER A 125 -7.89 -7.60 24.21
C SER A 125 -7.68 -9.09 24.54
N ALA A 126 -8.17 -10.00 23.70
CA ALA A 126 -8.01 -11.44 23.92
C ALA A 126 -6.53 -11.87 23.88
N ALA A 127 -5.77 -11.40 22.89
CA ALA A 127 -4.35 -11.71 22.73
C ALA A 127 -3.48 -11.18 23.89
N LEU A 128 -3.95 -10.17 24.61
CA LEU A 128 -3.27 -9.54 25.73
C LEU A 128 -3.91 -9.86 27.09
N GLY A 129 -4.76 -10.89 27.16
CA GLY A 129 -5.37 -11.34 28.43
C GLY A 129 -6.24 -10.28 29.11
N GLY A 130 -6.90 -9.41 28.34
CA GLY A 130 -7.75 -8.34 28.86
C GLY A 130 -7.01 -7.07 29.30
N ALA A 131 -5.69 -6.99 29.13
CA ALA A 131 -4.87 -5.84 29.55
C ALA A 131 -4.98 -4.61 28.61
N VAL A 132 -6.18 -4.34 28.10
CA VAL A 132 -6.48 -3.24 27.17
C VAL A 132 -7.56 -2.36 27.79
N ALA A 133 -7.27 -1.07 27.97
CA ALA A 133 -8.31 -0.08 28.21
C ALA A 133 -9.13 0.03 26.92
N CYS A 134 -10.43 -0.23 27.00
CA CYS A 134 -11.32 -0.36 25.85
C CYS A 134 -12.64 0.36 26.13
N ARG A 135 -12.81 1.58 25.60
CA ARG A 135 -14.04 2.38 25.76
C ARG A 135 -14.35 3.20 24.51
N GLY A 136 -15.63 3.35 24.19
CA GLY A 136 -16.10 4.14 23.07
C GLY A 136 -16.19 3.35 21.76
N THR A 137 -16.26 4.07 20.64
CA THR A 137 -16.46 3.50 19.30
C THR A 137 -15.11 3.30 18.61
N PRO A 138 -14.80 2.08 18.10
CA PRO A 138 -13.62 1.80 17.28
C PRO A 138 -13.40 2.85 16.18
N TYR A 139 -12.16 3.21 15.91
CA TYR A 139 -11.85 4.32 15.00
C TYR A 139 -12.41 4.09 13.59
N ALA A 140 -12.30 2.87 13.08
CA ALA A 140 -12.84 2.46 11.78
C ALA A 140 -14.37 2.58 11.67
N ARG A 141 -15.09 2.59 12.81
CA ARG A 141 -16.55 2.64 12.90
C ARG A 141 -17.08 4.00 13.37
N SER A 142 -16.21 4.99 13.50
CA SER A 142 -16.59 6.33 13.99
C SER A 142 -17.42 7.14 13.00
N GLY A 143 -17.46 6.74 11.72
CA GLY A 143 -18.05 7.52 10.62
C GLY A 143 -17.20 8.71 10.17
N SER A 144 -16.10 9.01 10.89
CA SER A 144 -15.17 10.09 10.57
C SER A 144 -14.20 9.70 9.45
N THR A 145 -13.71 10.70 8.73
CA THR A 145 -12.57 10.59 7.82
C THR A 145 -11.24 10.92 8.51
N ASP A 146 -11.26 11.15 9.83
CA ASP A 146 -10.05 11.33 10.62
C ASP A 146 -9.39 9.98 10.88
N ALA A 147 -8.06 9.90 10.74
CA ALA A 147 -7.30 8.71 11.11
C ALA A 147 -7.40 8.39 12.62
N CYS A 148 -7.62 9.42 13.44
CA CYS A 148 -7.66 9.37 14.91
C CYS A 148 -8.89 10.11 15.42
N PRO A 149 -10.09 9.54 15.21
CA PRO A 149 -11.30 10.13 15.74
C PRO A 149 -11.23 10.08 17.27
N GLY A 150 -11.61 11.16 17.95
CA GLY A 150 -11.79 11.17 19.41
C GLY A 150 -12.98 10.33 19.88
N SER A 151 -13.32 9.25 19.17
CA SER A 151 -14.52 8.43 19.35
C SER A 151 -14.37 7.39 20.45
N GLY A 152 -13.16 7.20 20.99
CA GLY A 152 -12.90 6.23 22.04
C GLY A 152 -11.52 6.37 22.67
N VAL A 153 -11.27 5.52 23.66
CA VAL A 153 -9.99 5.38 24.34
C VAL A 153 -9.63 3.90 24.31
N PHE A 154 -8.67 3.57 23.45
CA PHE A 154 -8.13 2.22 23.31
C PHE A 154 -6.64 2.27 23.56
N SER A 155 -6.17 1.58 24.60
CA SER A 155 -4.74 1.57 24.89
C SER A 155 -4.29 0.42 25.76
N THR A 156 -3.01 0.08 25.66
CA THR A 156 -2.36 -0.93 26.48
C THR A 156 -0.96 -0.46 26.90
N ARG A 157 -0.28 -1.22 27.76
CA ARG A 157 1.15 -0.98 28.07
C ARG A 157 2.00 -1.35 26.86
N ALA A 158 3.02 -0.55 26.56
CA ALA A 158 3.94 -0.80 25.45
C ALA A 158 4.97 -1.89 25.78
N THR A 159 4.50 -3.12 25.99
CA THR A 159 5.38 -4.27 26.22
C THR A 159 5.80 -4.91 24.88
N PRO A 160 6.92 -5.65 24.84
CA PRO A 160 7.29 -6.41 23.63
C PRO A 160 6.20 -7.36 23.14
N ALA A 161 5.43 -7.96 24.06
CA ALA A 161 4.29 -8.82 23.72
C ALA A 161 3.14 -8.04 23.06
N ALA A 162 2.83 -6.84 23.57
CA ALA A 162 1.80 -5.98 22.97
C ALA A 162 2.18 -5.51 21.57
N ILE A 163 3.45 -5.14 21.36
CA ILE A 163 3.97 -4.74 20.05
C ILE A 163 3.89 -5.92 19.07
N ARG A 164 4.38 -7.11 19.45
CA ARG A 164 4.27 -8.30 18.59
C ARG A 164 2.83 -8.64 18.23
N ALA A 165 1.90 -8.57 19.19
CA ALA A 165 0.49 -8.85 18.95
C ALA A 165 -0.13 -7.83 17.97
N LEU A 166 0.23 -6.55 18.12
CA LEU A 166 -0.18 -5.49 17.19
C LEU A 166 0.34 -5.76 15.78
N LEU A 167 1.64 -6.03 15.62
CA LEU A 167 2.26 -6.26 14.32
C LEU A 167 1.72 -7.55 13.65
N ALA A 168 1.50 -8.62 14.40
CA ALA A 168 0.89 -9.85 13.88
C ALA A 168 -0.53 -9.61 13.36
N ARG A 169 -1.31 -8.78 14.08
CA ARG A 169 -2.65 -8.36 13.64
C ARG A 169 -2.57 -7.51 12.37
N TRP A 170 -1.62 -6.59 12.32
CA TRP A 170 -1.34 -5.76 11.14
C TRP A 170 -1.02 -6.60 9.91
N SER A 171 -0.10 -7.58 10.02
CA SER A 171 0.22 -8.53 8.95
C SER A 171 -1.03 -9.22 8.43
N THR A 172 -1.84 -9.76 9.34
CA THR A 172 -3.04 -10.54 8.97
C THR A 172 -4.13 -9.68 8.34
N GLU A 173 -4.49 -8.58 9.00
CA GLU A 173 -5.72 -7.85 8.64
C GLU A 173 -5.50 -6.81 7.54
N ALA A 174 -4.33 -6.18 7.44
CA ALA A 174 -4.02 -5.31 6.30
C ALA A 174 -3.93 -6.13 5.00
N GLU A 175 -3.29 -7.29 5.05
CA GLU A 175 -3.24 -8.25 3.94
C GLU A 175 -4.65 -8.71 3.54
N ALA A 176 -5.50 -9.02 4.52
CA ALA A 176 -6.86 -9.49 4.27
C ALA A 176 -7.67 -8.51 3.41
N TYR A 177 -7.51 -7.19 3.61
CA TYR A 177 -8.18 -6.19 2.77
C TYR A 177 -7.74 -6.26 1.30
N TRP A 178 -6.43 -6.28 1.05
CA TRP A 178 -5.88 -6.38 -0.30
C TRP A 178 -6.31 -7.65 -1.01
N ASN A 179 -6.24 -8.78 -0.30
CA ASN A 179 -6.64 -10.08 -0.82
C ASN A 179 -8.17 -10.19 -1.02
N ARG A 180 -8.98 -9.61 -0.13
CA ARG A 180 -10.44 -9.54 -0.27
C ARG A 180 -10.81 -8.79 -1.55
N ASP A 181 -10.22 -7.62 -1.76
CA ASP A 181 -10.57 -6.74 -2.87
C ASP A 181 -10.09 -7.32 -4.21
N ALA A 182 -8.87 -7.87 -4.27
CA ALA A 182 -8.39 -8.60 -5.44
C ALA A 182 -9.34 -9.75 -5.85
N ARG A 183 -9.81 -10.54 -4.87
CA ARG A 183 -10.79 -11.61 -5.12
C ARG A 183 -12.14 -11.07 -5.59
N ALA A 184 -12.61 -9.96 -5.00
CA ALA A 184 -13.88 -9.35 -5.38
C ALA A 184 -13.91 -8.91 -6.86
N PHE A 185 -12.75 -8.58 -7.43
CA PHE A 185 -12.57 -8.24 -8.84
C PHE A 185 -12.02 -9.39 -9.69
N ALA A 186 -11.97 -10.62 -9.16
CA ALA A 186 -11.43 -11.80 -9.83
C ALA A 186 -10.00 -11.61 -10.40
N LEU A 187 -9.19 -10.79 -9.74
CA LEU A 187 -7.81 -10.55 -10.14
C LEU A 187 -6.92 -11.72 -9.68
N PRO A 188 -6.03 -12.25 -10.53
CA PRO A 188 -5.19 -13.40 -10.19
C PRO A 188 -3.96 -12.95 -9.40
N VAL A 189 -4.17 -12.28 -8.26
CA VAL A 189 -3.10 -11.78 -7.38
C VAL A 189 -3.38 -12.11 -5.93
N ARG A 190 -2.32 -12.52 -5.22
CA ARG A 190 -2.28 -12.68 -3.76
C ARG A 190 -1.25 -11.73 -3.16
N TYR A 191 -1.57 -11.19 -2.01
CA TYR A 191 -0.69 -10.36 -1.20
C TYR A 191 -0.20 -11.15 0.02
N ASP A 192 1.04 -10.88 0.42
CA ASP A 192 1.72 -11.47 1.57
C ASP A 192 2.45 -10.34 2.33
N PHE A 193 1.83 -9.88 3.42
CA PHE A 193 2.34 -8.74 4.18
C PHE A 193 2.84 -9.18 5.54
N ASP A 194 4.06 -8.77 5.90
CA ASP A 194 4.63 -9.08 7.21
C ASP A 194 5.20 -7.84 7.88
N PHE A 195 4.68 -7.50 9.05
CA PHE A 195 5.21 -6.49 9.95
C PHE A 195 5.98 -7.19 11.07
N VAL A 196 7.28 -6.89 11.17
CA VAL A 196 8.21 -7.60 12.06
C VAL A 196 9.00 -6.62 12.92
N VAL A 197 9.31 -7.00 14.16
CA VAL A 197 10.10 -6.16 15.07
C VAL A 197 11.56 -6.06 14.58
N ALA A 198 12.17 -4.87 14.65
CA ALA A 198 13.52 -4.56 14.13
C ALA A 198 14.72 -5.37 14.67
N GLY A 199 14.54 -6.18 15.72
CA GLY A 199 15.54 -7.18 16.13
C GLY A 199 15.25 -8.59 15.60
N GLU A 200 13.97 -8.92 15.42
CA GLU A 200 13.50 -10.25 15.06
C GLU A 200 13.69 -10.53 13.56
N ALA A 201 13.47 -9.50 12.71
CA ALA A 201 13.71 -9.61 11.27
C ALA A 201 15.17 -9.99 10.97
N ARG A 202 16.10 -9.31 11.63
CA ARG A 202 17.54 -9.57 11.54
C ARG A 202 17.91 -10.96 12.06
N ALA A 203 17.41 -11.34 13.23
CA ALA A 203 17.68 -12.65 13.83
C ALA A 203 17.18 -13.82 12.96
N ARG A 204 16.06 -13.63 12.24
CA ARG A 204 15.47 -14.61 11.33
C ARG A 204 16.05 -14.57 9.92
N GLY A 205 16.98 -13.65 9.63
CA GLY A 205 17.54 -13.48 8.27
C GLY A 205 16.50 -13.10 7.22
N LEU A 206 15.43 -12.40 7.61
CA LEU A 206 14.36 -12.01 6.69
C LEU A 206 14.83 -10.89 5.76
N ARG A 207 14.28 -10.89 4.54
CA ARG A 207 14.32 -9.71 3.68
C ARG A 207 13.50 -8.60 4.34
N VAL A 208 14.08 -7.43 4.49
CA VAL A 208 13.36 -6.20 4.88
C VAL A 208 13.22 -5.32 3.66
N ASP A 209 11.99 -4.89 3.40
CA ASP A 209 11.58 -4.09 2.25
C ASP A 209 11.46 -2.61 2.59
N LEU A 210 11.16 -2.32 3.86
CA LEU A 210 11.10 -0.99 4.45
C LEU A 210 11.39 -1.13 5.96
N SER A 211 12.11 -0.16 6.53
CA SER A 211 12.27 -0.05 8.00
C SER A 211 11.69 1.28 8.46
N VAL A 212 10.83 1.22 9.48
CA VAL A 212 10.08 2.38 9.99
C VAL A 212 9.94 2.36 11.52
N PRO A 213 10.04 3.52 12.18
CA PRO A 213 9.66 3.64 13.58
C PRO A 213 8.18 3.36 13.83
N LEU A 214 7.87 2.81 15.02
CA LEU A 214 6.52 2.77 15.58
C LEU A 214 6.29 3.98 16.47
N ALA A 215 5.37 4.87 16.08
CA ALA A 215 4.83 5.87 16.98
C ALA A 215 3.79 5.22 17.90
N PRO A 216 3.87 5.43 19.23
CA PRO A 216 2.99 4.78 20.20
C PRO A 216 1.57 5.36 20.23
N THR A 217 1.31 6.46 19.50
CA THR A 217 0.04 7.20 19.49
C THR A 217 -0.67 7.03 18.16
N CYS A 218 -1.95 7.37 18.07
CA CYS A 218 -2.62 7.55 16.79
C CYS A 218 -2.15 8.83 16.08
N GLY A 219 -1.98 9.95 16.82
CA GLY A 219 -1.29 11.22 16.48
C GLY A 219 -1.44 11.86 15.07
N ARG A 220 -1.73 13.16 15.04
CA ARG A 220 -1.60 14.03 13.84
C ARG A 220 -0.18 14.61 13.81
N THR A 221 0.65 14.22 12.83
CA THR A 221 1.97 14.78 12.43
C THR A 221 3.29 14.13 12.91
N PRO A 222 4.33 14.13 12.04
CA PRO A 222 4.23 14.03 10.59
C PRO A 222 3.80 12.59 10.24
N TYR A 223 2.90 12.41 9.28
CA TYR A 223 2.45 11.09 8.81
C TYR A 223 3.62 10.27 8.19
N PHE A 224 4.75 10.93 7.96
CA PHE A 224 5.83 10.51 7.07
C PHE A 224 6.90 9.65 7.77
N TYR A 225 7.18 9.88 9.06
CA TYR A 225 8.40 9.31 9.67
C TYR A 225 8.18 8.04 10.49
N ALA A 226 6.94 7.57 10.65
CA ALA A 226 6.61 6.43 11.50
C ALA A 226 5.25 5.84 11.14
N MET A 227 5.13 4.52 11.30
CA MET A 227 3.82 3.89 11.40
C MET A 227 3.25 4.07 12.79
N ARG A 228 1.93 4.13 12.94
CA ARG A 228 1.29 4.53 14.20
C ARG A 228 0.46 3.41 14.80
N ALA A 229 0.69 3.12 16.08
CA ALA A 229 0.01 2.04 16.79
C ALA A 229 -1.52 2.19 16.81
N GLY A 230 -2.00 3.44 16.83
CA GLY A 230 -3.42 3.77 16.89
C GLY A 230 -4.13 3.80 15.53
N TRP A 231 -3.43 3.57 14.42
CA TRP A 231 -4.08 3.57 13.10
C TRP A 231 -5.08 2.42 12.96
N SER A 232 -6.25 2.75 12.41
CA SER A 232 -7.23 1.74 12.04
C SER A 232 -6.67 0.86 10.92
N LEU A 233 -7.19 -0.36 10.79
CA LEU A 233 -6.72 -1.29 9.76
C LEU A 233 -6.97 -0.80 8.33
N PRO A 234 -8.07 -0.08 8.02
CA PRO A 234 -8.20 0.60 6.73
C PRO A 234 -7.07 1.60 6.45
N VAL A 235 -6.68 2.41 7.44
CA VAL A 235 -5.52 3.32 7.33
C VAL A 235 -4.28 2.51 7.05
N LEU A 236 -4.01 1.47 7.83
CA LEU A 236 -2.79 0.68 7.65
C LEU A 236 -2.71 0.03 6.27
N ALA A 237 -3.83 -0.51 5.75
CA ALA A 237 -3.88 -1.08 4.40
C ALA A 237 -3.63 -0.02 3.30
N HIS A 238 -4.05 1.22 3.53
CA HIS A 238 -3.75 2.38 2.67
C HIS A 238 -2.26 2.73 2.72
N GLU A 239 -1.65 2.79 3.89
CA GLU A 239 -0.23 3.08 4.06
C GLU A 239 0.66 2.01 3.43
N VAL A 240 0.27 0.74 3.49
CA VAL A 240 0.94 -0.32 2.71
C VAL A 240 0.85 -0.06 1.21
N GLY A 241 -0.22 0.57 0.73
CA GLY A 241 -0.33 1.05 -0.65
C GLY A 241 0.80 2.01 -1.02
N HIS A 242 1.16 2.93 -0.14
CA HIS A 242 2.32 3.80 -0.35
C HIS A 242 3.65 3.03 -0.35
N VAL A 243 3.81 2.00 0.50
CA VAL A 243 4.98 1.10 0.46
C VAL A 243 5.04 0.29 -0.85
N LEU A 244 3.88 0.05 -1.47
CA LEU A 244 3.77 -0.51 -2.82
C LEU A 244 3.80 0.59 -3.90
N GLY A 245 4.16 1.83 -3.56
CA GLY A 245 4.41 2.93 -4.48
C GLY A 245 3.15 3.57 -5.05
N LEU A 246 1.99 3.40 -4.42
CA LEU A 246 0.76 4.06 -4.83
C LEU A 246 0.70 5.49 -4.28
N LEU A 247 0.17 6.40 -5.09
CA LEU A 247 -0.15 7.75 -4.67
C LEU A 247 -1.52 7.82 -4.02
N ASP A 248 -1.69 8.85 -3.20
CA ASP A 248 -3.00 9.32 -2.79
C ASP A 248 -3.78 9.85 -4.00
N GLU A 249 -5.01 9.36 -4.21
CA GLU A 249 -5.82 9.78 -5.37
C GLU A 249 -6.24 11.25 -5.28
N TYR A 250 -6.40 11.76 -4.05
CA TYR A 250 -6.66 13.18 -3.88
C TYR A 250 -5.42 14.01 -4.27
N GLU A 251 -4.18 13.52 -4.11
CA GLU A 251 -3.00 14.23 -4.63
C GLU A 251 -3.00 14.30 -6.15
N ALA A 252 -3.52 13.26 -6.81
CA ALA A 252 -3.68 13.23 -8.26
C ALA A 252 -4.71 14.27 -8.74
N LEU A 253 -5.83 14.43 -8.03
CA LEU A 253 -6.94 15.27 -8.47
C LEU A 253 -6.88 16.71 -7.98
N SER A 254 -6.23 16.96 -6.86
CA SER A 254 -6.22 18.29 -6.23
C SER A 254 -4.95 19.09 -6.51
N GLY A 255 -3.90 18.45 -7.03
CA GLY A 255 -2.58 19.08 -7.20
C GLY A 255 -1.97 19.61 -5.89
N ILE A 256 -2.43 19.11 -4.72
CA ILE A 256 -2.27 19.80 -3.44
C ILE A 256 -0.85 19.72 -2.85
N VAL A 257 -0.41 20.93 -2.51
CA VAL A 257 0.69 21.40 -1.66
C VAL A 257 0.43 21.06 -0.17
N ARG A 258 1.48 20.92 0.65
CA ARG A 258 1.53 20.56 2.10
C ARG A 258 0.43 21.08 3.08
N CYS A 259 -0.48 21.98 2.72
CA CYS A 259 -1.34 22.72 3.66
C CYS A 259 -2.85 22.76 3.33
N TYR A 260 -3.35 22.04 2.33
CA TYR A 260 -4.73 22.22 1.87
C TYR A 260 -5.67 21.09 2.36
N PRO A 261 -6.93 21.39 2.74
CA PRO A 261 -7.87 20.39 3.24
C PRO A 261 -8.09 19.28 2.21
N LYS A 262 -8.20 18.05 2.72
CA LYS A 262 -8.61 16.83 2.02
C LYS A 262 -9.96 17.07 1.31
N THR A 263 -9.94 17.58 0.08
CA THR A 263 -11.17 17.89 -0.66
C THR A 263 -11.80 16.58 -1.13
N PRO A 264 -13.04 16.25 -0.72
CA PRO A 264 -13.73 15.09 -1.25
C PRO A 264 -13.95 15.27 -2.76
N PHE A 265 -13.62 14.24 -3.54
CA PHE A 265 -13.84 14.17 -4.98
C PHE A 265 -14.81 13.02 -5.30
N PRO A 266 -15.51 13.04 -6.45
CA PRO A 266 -16.41 11.94 -6.82
C PRO A 266 -15.66 10.61 -6.94
N GLY A 267 -15.94 9.65 -6.05
CA GLY A 267 -15.24 8.36 -5.97
C GLY A 267 -14.31 8.20 -4.76
N ALA A 268 -14.05 9.28 -4.03
CA ALA A 268 -13.30 9.25 -2.76
C ALA A 268 -13.92 8.28 -1.74
N GLU A 269 -15.25 8.14 -1.77
CA GLU A 269 -16.03 7.32 -0.86
C GLU A 269 -15.96 5.81 -1.15
N ILE A 270 -15.53 5.42 -2.35
CA ILE A 270 -15.39 4.01 -2.75
C ILE A 270 -13.94 3.53 -2.74
N SER A 271 -12.98 4.44 -2.93
CA SER A 271 -11.57 4.10 -3.02
C SER A 271 -10.85 4.25 -1.69
N ARG A 272 -10.09 3.22 -1.34
CA ARG A 272 -9.21 3.24 -0.17
C ARG A 272 -8.02 4.21 -0.34
N MET A 273 -7.60 4.50 -1.56
CA MET A 273 -6.58 5.52 -1.84
C MET A 273 -7.19 6.93 -1.97
N GLY A 274 -8.52 7.05 -1.83
CA GLY A 274 -9.28 8.26 -2.11
C GLY A 274 -9.71 9.10 -0.90
N LEU A 275 -9.10 8.92 0.28
CA LEU A 275 -9.38 9.58 1.58
C LEU A 275 -10.25 8.80 2.56
N SER A 276 -11.06 7.86 2.08
CA SER A 276 -11.99 7.14 2.94
C SER A 276 -11.27 6.00 3.67
N MET A 277 -10.82 6.30 4.89
CA MET A 277 -10.24 5.34 5.84
C MET A 277 -11.32 4.48 6.53
N ARG A 278 -12.39 4.14 5.81
CA ARG A 278 -13.52 3.36 6.30
C ARG A 278 -13.38 1.89 5.89
N GLU A 279 -14.10 0.99 6.57
CA GLU A 279 -13.98 -0.46 6.32
C GLU A 279 -14.53 -0.87 4.95
N GLU A 280 -15.56 -0.16 4.47
CA GLU A 280 -16.29 -0.45 3.22
C GLU A 280 -15.52 -0.10 1.94
N THR A 281 -14.46 0.69 2.07
CA THR A 281 -13.72 1.26 0.94
C THR A 281 -12.81 0.19 0.36
N ARG A 282 -12.53 0.26 -0.93
CA ARG A 282 -11.90 -0.84 -1.66
C ARG A 282 -10.62 -0.40 -2.36
N LEU A 283 -9.72 -1.35 -2.52
CA LEU A 283 -8.68 -1.27 -3.53
C LEU A 283 -9.26 -1.72 -4.86
N LEU A 284 -9.47 -0.75 -5.75
CA LEU A 284 -9.96 -0.96 -7.11
C LEU A 284 -8.88 -1.57 -8.04
N PRO A 285 -9.26 -2.19 -9.17
CA PRO A 285 -8.33 -2.77 -10.16
C PRO A 285 -7.16 -1.87 -10.57
N ILE A 286 -7.36 -0.55 -10.65
CA ILE A 286 -6.30 0.42 -10.95
C ILE A 286 -5.09 0.30 -10.00
N HIS A 287 -5.33 0.09 -8.70
CA HIS A 287 -4.26 -0.03 -7.69
C HIS A 287 -3.42 -1.28 -7.93
N HIS A 288 -4.08 -2.42 -8.14
CA HIS A 288 -3.41 -3.69 -8.42
C HIS A 288 -2.61 -3.61 -9.73
N TYR A 289 -3.16 -2.93 -10.75
CA TYR A 289 -2.49 -2.69 -12.01
C TYR A 289 -1.21 -1.86 -11.83
N LEU A 290 -1.29 -0.76 -11.10
CA LEU A 290 -0.15 0.12 -10.85
C LEU A 290 0.99 -0.62 -10.12
N VAL A 291 0.66 -1.51 -9.18
CA VAL A 291 1.65 -2.35 -8.48
C VAL A 291 2.30 -3.38 -9.41
N LEU A 292 1.49 -4.12 -10.18
CA LEU A 292 1.97 -5.23 -10.99
C LEU A 292 2.63 -4.79 -12.31
N ARG A 293 2.21 -3.66 -12.90
CA ARG A 293 2.77 -3.19 -14.18
C ARG A 293 4.28 -2.98 -14.11
N ARG A 294 4.81 -2.62 -12.93
CA ARG A 294 6.25 -2.40 -12.71
C ARG A 294 7.08 -3.66 -12.91
N PHE A 295 6.49 -4.85 -12.75
CA PHE A 295 7.14 -6.13 -13.09
C PHE A 295 7.61 -6.18 -14.54
N PHE A 296 6.90 -5.51 -15.44
CA PHE A 296 7.19 -5.49 -16.88
C PHE A 296 8.12 -4.35 -17.30
N CYS A 297 8.19 -3.27 -16.51
CA CYS A 297 8.89 -2.05 -16.88
C CYS A 297 10.38 -2.15 -16.57
N ARG A 298 11.25 -1.52 -17.36
CA ARG A 298 12.67 -1.46 -16.96
C ARG A 298 12.81 -0.72 -15.63
N GLU A 299 13.79 -1.14 -14.83
CA GLU A 299 14.15 -0.41 -13.61
C GLU A 299 14.46 1.05 -13.97
N PRO A 300 13.92 2.03 -13.24
CA PRO A 300 14.27 3.42 -13.49
C PRO A 300 15.77 3.60 -13.26
N ARG A 301 16.40 4.49 -14.04
CA ARG A 301 17.84 4.78 -13.93
C ARG A 301 18.21 5.37 -12.57
N THR A 302 17.21 5.89 -11.87
CA THR A 302 17.34 6.63 -10.63
C THR A 302 16.05 6.43 -9.86
N THR A 303 16.16 6.16 -8.56
CA THR A 303 15.02 6.17 -7.64
C THR A 303 14.71 7.58 -7.14
N ASP A 304 15.54 8.56 -7.48
CA ASP A 304 15.29 9.99 -7.28
C ASP A 304 14.44 10.51 -8.45
N PRO A 305 13.17 10.92 -8.20
CA PRO A 305 12.27 11.42 -9.23
C PRO A 305 12.71 12.76 -9.84
N TYR A 306 13.72 13.45 -9.29
CA TYR A 306 14.23 14.73 -9.79
C TYR A 306 15.58 14.68 -10.51
N ALA A 307 16.20 13.50 -10.59
CA ALA A 307 17.51 13.35 -11.23
C ALA A 307 17.54 13.81 -12.70
N ASP A 308 16.39 13.80 -13.37
CA ASP A 308 16.21 14.30 -14.74
C ASP A 308 15.48 15.67 -14.81
N ALA A 309 14.94 16.18 -13.71
CA ALA A 309 14.24 17.47 -13.64
C ALA A 309 15.16 18.67 -13.32
N ILE A 310 16.39 18.41 -12.85
CA ILE A 310 17.40 19.43 -12.51
C ILE A 310 18.57 19.40 -13.54
N ARG A 311 18.27 19.15 -14.82
CA ARG A 311 19.23 19.29 -15.92
C ARG A 311 18.76 20.31 -16.94
#